data_AF-A0A644Z009-F1
#
_entry.id   AF-A0A644Z009-F1
#
_cell.length_a   1.000
_cell.length_b   1.000
_cell.length_c   1.000
_cell.angle_alpha   90.00
_cell.angle_beta   90.00
_cell.angle_gamma   90.00
#
_symmetry.space_group_name_H-M   'P 1'
#
loop_
_entity.id
_entity.type
_entity.pdbx_description
1 polymer ?
#
loop_
_entity_poly.entity_id
_entity_poly.type
_entity_poly.pdbx_seq_one_letter_code
_entity_poly.pdbx_strand_id
1 'polypeptide(L)' 'MSKLYEVSCEELDFLNDVAKEHGVTGSRVMGGGFGGCTINLVKDELYDSFIADAKLKFKEKYGHEPKVYDVVISDGARKL' A
#
# COMPACT_ATOMS: atom_id res chain seq x y z
N MET A 1 -4.26 2.13 14.09
CA MET A 1 -3.65 3.39 14.62
C MET A 1 -4.09 4.65 13.88
N SER A 2 -4.58 4.58 12.63
CA SER A 2 -5.06 5.77 11.87
C SER A 2 -6.06 6.63 12.66
N LYS A 3 -7.01 5.98 13.36
CA LYS A 3 -8.08 6.66 14.11
C LYS A 3 -7.64 7.54 15.30
N LEU A 4 -6.39 7.43 15.76
CA LEU A 4 -5.91 8.18 16.93
C LEU A 4 -5.16 9.47 16.55
N TYR A 5 -4.61 9.51 15.33
CA TYR A 5 -3.82 10.65 14.85
C TYR A 5 -4.49 11.35 13.65
N GLU A 6 -5.53 10.74 13.06
CA GLU A 6 -6.37 11.31 11.99
C GLU A 6 -5.59 11.76 10.75
N VAL A 7 -4.46 11.13 10.47
CA VAL A 7 -3.60 11.40 9.30
C VAL A 7 -3.84 10.44 8.13
N SER A 8 -4.86 9.57 8.19
CA SER A 8 -5.17 8.71 7.04
C SER A 8 -6.10 9.43 6.06
N CYS A 9 -6.34 8.81 4.90
CA CYS A 9 -7.40 9.20 3.98
C CYS A 9 -8.12 7.93 3.49
N GLU A 10 -9.29 8.11 2.88
CA GLU A 10 -10.13 6.99 2.47
C GLU A 10 -9.42 6.05 1.50
N GLU A 11 -8.58 6.58 0.61
CA GLU A 11 -7.78 5.80 -0.35
C GLU A 11 -6.77 4.89 0.35
N LEU A 12 -6.09 5.40 1.38
CA LEU A 12 -5.08 4.64 2.12
C LEU A 12 -5.71 3.58 3.00
N ASP A 13 -6.80 3.91 3.68
CA ASP A 13 -7.55 2.97 4.50
C ASP A 13 -8.12 1.85 3.62
N PHE A 14 -8.64 2.19 2.43
CA PHE A 14 -9.12 1.22 1.46
C PHE A 14 -8.04 0.25 0.98
N LEU A 15 -6.84 0.73 0.60
CA LEU A 15 -5.72 -0.14 0.21
C LEU A 15 -5.29 -1.06 1.35
N ASN A 16 -5.32 -0.57 2.59
CA ASN A 16 -5.07 -1.35 3.80
C ASN A 16 -6.09 -2.50 3.96
N ASP A 17 -7.37 -2.19 3.75
CA ASP A 17 -8.45 -3.18 3.87
C ASP A 17 -8.33 -4.25 2.78
N VAL A 18 -8.04 -3.87 1.53
CA VAL A 18 -7.79 -4.83 0.44
C VAL A 18 -6.59 -5.73 0.77
N ALA A 19 -5.50 -5.17 1.29
CA ALA A 19 -4.34 -5.98 1.70
C ALA A 19 -4.72 -7.01 2.79
N LYS A 20 -5.56 -6.61 3.75
CA LYS A 20 -6.04 -7.49 4.80
C LYS A 20 -6.95 -8.60 4.26
N GLU A 21 -7.81 -8.32 3.28
CA GLU A 21 -8.66 -9.32 2.61
C GLU A 21 -7.84 -10.41 1.92
N HIS A 22 -6.69 -10.04 1.34
CA HIS A 22 -5.77 -10.97 0.66
C HIS A 22 -4.85 -11.74 1.62
N GLY A 23 -4.94 -11.51 2.93
CA GLY A 23 -4.04 -12.16 3.90
C GLY A 23 -2.60 -11.68 3.81
N VAL A 24 -2.37 -10.46 3.32
CA VAL A 24 -1.06 -9.80 3.36
C VAL A 24 -0.57 -9.73 4.82
N THR A 25 0.71 -10.01 5.05
CA THR A 25 1.26 -10.17 6.41
C THR A 25 1.20 -8.87 7.23
N GLY A 26 1.31 -7.73 6.55
CA GLY A 26 1.09 -6.43 7.17
C GLY A 26 0.97 -5.33 6.13
N SER A 27 0.16 -4.32 6.43
CA SER A 27 0.01 -3.11 5.63
C SER A 27 -0.13 -1.89 6.55
N ARG A 28 0.44 -0.76 6.14
CA ARG A 28 0.28 0.54 6.83
C ARG A 28 0.60 1.72 5.91
N VAL A 29 0.15 2.90 6.31
CA VAL A 29 0.56 4.18 5.72
C VAL A 29 2.07 4.40 5.92
N MET A 30 2.75 4.81 4.84
CA MET A 30 4.15 5.24 4.84
C MET A 30 4.22 6.75 4.59
N GLY A 31 4.99 7.47 5.42
CA GLY A 31 5.13 8.92 5.33
C GLY A 31 4.18 9.68 6.27
N GLY A 32 3.93 10.96 5.96
CA GLY A 32 3.19 11.89 6.82
C GLY A 32 1.66 11.71 6.84
N GLY A 33 1.09 10.96 5.89
CA GLY A 33 -0.35 10.78 5.75
C GLY A 33 -1.03 11.80 4.83
N PHE A 34 -2.37 11.85 4.89
CA PHE A 34 -3.26 12.66 4.03
C PHE A 34 -3.09 12.37 2.52
N GLY A 35 -2.82 11.10 2.21
CA GLY A 35 -2.44 10.62 0.88
C GLY A 35 -1.05 9.99 0.87
N GLY A 36 -0.53 9.71 -0.32
CA GLY A 36 0.78 9.09 -0.50
C GLY A 36 0.68 7.58 -0.73
N CYS A 37 1.43 6.80 0.06
CA CYS A 37 1.64 5.37 -0.21
C CYS A 37 1.34 4.50 1.02
N THR A 38 0.91 3.26 0.76
CA THR A 38 0.97 2.17 1.75
C THR A 38 2.21 1.32 1.50
N ILE A 39 2.78 0.77 2.57
CA ILE A 39 3.83 -0.25 2.49
C ILE A 39 3.23 -1.59 2.93
N ASN A 40 3.50 -2.63 2.17
CA ASN A 40 2.86 -3.95 2.31
C ASN A 40 3.93 -5.04 2.36
N LEU A 41 3.80 -5.97 3.31
CA LEU A 41 4.62 -7.19 3.40
C LEU A 41 3.83 -8.35 2.82
N VAL A 42 4.06 -8.62 1.54
CA VAL A 42 3.31 -9.60 0.74
C VAL A 42 4.20 -10.84 0.54
N LYS A 43 3.62 -12.04 0.68
CA LYS A 43 4.29 -13.27 0.28
C LYS A 43 4.25 -13.41 -1.23
N ASP A 44 5.29 -13.97 -1.84
CA ASP A 44 5.39 -14.15 -3.30
C ASP A 44 4.15 -14.85 -3.89
N GLU A 45 3.64 -15.88 -3.20
CA GLU A 45 2.44 -16.64 -3.62
C GLU A 45 1.14 -15.81 -3.67
N LEU A 46 1.10 -14.68 -2.97
CA LEU A 46 -0.06 -13.78 -2.90
C LEU A 46 0.13 -12.53 -3.78
N TYR A 47 1.33 -12.29 -4.29
CA TYR A 47 1.69 -11.02 -4.91
C TYR A 47 0.82 -10.70 -6.14
N ASP A 48 0.77 -11.61 -7.11
CA ASP A 48 0.08 -11.38 -8.37
C ASP A 48 -1.44 -11.16 -8.17
N SER A 49 -2.06 -11.98 -7.32
CA SER A 49 -3.49 -11.86 -7.01
C SER A 49 -3.80 -10.57 -6.26
N PHE A 50 -2.96 -10.21 -5.30
CA PHE A 50 -3.14 -8.98 -4.51
C PHE A 50 -3.01 -7.74 -5.38
N ILE A 51 -1.96 -7.64 -6.21
CA ILE A 51 -1.73 -6.46 -7.05
C ILE A 51 -2.83 -6.30 -8.12
N ALA A 52 -3.28 -7.40 -8.73
CA ALA A 52 -4.37 -7.35 -9.70
C ALA A 52 -5.67 -6.84 -9.09
N ASP A 53 -6.06 -7.40 -7.93
CA ASP A 53 -7.30 -7.00 -7.25
C ASP A 53 -7.21 -5.59 -6.67
N ALA A 54 -6.07 -5.22 -6.07
CA ALA A 54 -5.86 -3.86 -5.55
C ALA A 54 -5.96 -2.81 -6.66
N LYS A 55 -5.39 -3.06 -7.84
CA LYS A 55 -5.52 -2.14 -8.99
C LYS A 55 -6.96 -2.06 -9.48
N LEU A 56 -7.63 -3.19 -9.64
CA LEU A 56 -9.00 -3.26 -10.12
C LEU A 56 -9.95 -2.51 -9.17
N LYS A 57 -10.00 -2.93 -7.90
CA LYS A 57 -10.90 -2.35 -6.89
C LYS A 57 -10.65 -0.86 -6.66
N PHE A 58 -9.38 -0.43 -6.68
CA PHE A 58 -9.04 0.97 -6.52
C PHE A 58 -9.47 1.81 -7.73
N LYS A 59 -9.29 1.29 -8.96
CA LYS A 59 -9.77 1.94 -10.19
C LYS A 59 -11.28 2.05 -10.23
N GLU A 60 -12.00 1.00 -9.85
CA GLU A 60 -13.46 1.03 -9.81
C GLU A 60 -14.00 2.06 -8.82
N LYS A 61 -13.33 2.23 -7.67
CA LYS A 61 -13.76 3.16 -6.62
C LYS A 61 -13.35 4.62 -6.86
N TYR A 62 -12.13 4.85 -7.37
CA TYR A 62 -11.52 6.17 -7.44
C TYR A 62 -11.24 6.65 -8.88
N GLY A 63 -11.55 5.86 -9.90
CA GLY A 63 -11.44 6.24 -11.32
C GLY A 63 -10.02 6.24 -11.90
N HIS A 64 -9.02 5.80 -11.14
CA HIS A 64 -7.61 5.74 -11.56
C HIS A 64 -6.89 4.59 -10.85
N GLU A 65 -5.75 4.13 -11.38
CA GLU A 65 -5.01 3.00 -10.80
C GLU A 65 -3.91 3.47 -9.83
N PRO A 66 -3.68 2.74 -8.73
CA PRO A 66 -2.56 3.00 -7.84
C PRO A 66 -1.26 2.57 -8.53
N LYS A 67 -0.19 3.34 -8.31
CA LYS A 67 1.15 2.95 -8.74
C LYS A 67 1.73 1.94 -7.74
N VAL A 68 2.29 0.86 -8.26
CA VAL A 68 2.90 -0.21 -7.47
C VAL A 68 4.38 -0.21 -7.75
N TYR A 69 5.19 -0.30 -6.69
CA TYR A 69 6.64 -0.35 -6.77
C TYR A 69 7.14 -1.54 -5.95
N ASP A 70 7.88 -2.43 -6.60
CA ASP A 70 8.64 -3.46 -5.90
C ASP A 70 9.89 -2.82 -5.34
N VAL A 71 10.06 -2.94 -4.03
CA VAL A 71 11.13 -2.26 -3.30
C VAL A 71 12.14 -3.27 -2.76
N VAL A 72 13.41 -3.02 -3.03
CA VAL A 72 14.54 -3.73 -2.43
C VAL A 72 15.31 -2.72 -1.59
N ILE A 73 15.60 -3.08 -0.34
CA ILE A 73 16.39 -2.24 0.57
C ILE A 73 17.78 -2.04 -0.06
N SER A 74 18.22 -0.78 -0.11
CA SER A 74 19.48 -0.39 -0.72
C SER A 74 20.23 0.60 0.17
N ASP A 75 21.52 0.80 -0.13
CA ASP A 75 22.36 1.73 0.61
C ASP A 75 21.88 3.17 0.49
N GLY A 76 22.10 3.93 1.57
CA GLY A 76 21.93 5.38 1.55
C GLY A 76 23.03 6.09 0.74
N ALA A 77 22.86 7.41 0.56
CA ALA A 77 23.83 8.25 -0.12
C ALA A 77 25.21 8.19 0.56
N ARG A 78 26.27 7.92 -0.22
CA ARG A 78 27.65 7.89 0.25
C ARG A 78 28.59 8.49 -0.79
N LYS A 79 29.75 8.97 -0.35
CA LYS A 79 30.85 9.32 -1.25
C LYS A 79 31.40 8.03 -1.87
N LEU A 80 31.57 8.02 -3.19
CA LEU A 80 32.21 6.94 -3.93
C LEU A 80 33.74 7.06 -3.85
#